data_AF-A0A524E2K9-F1
#
_entry.id   AF-A0A524E2K9-F1
#
_cell.length_a   1.000
_cell.length_b   1.000
_cell.length_c   1.000
_cell.angle_alpha   90.00
_cell.angle_beta   90.00
_cell.angle_gamma   90.00
#
_symmetry.space_group_name_H-M   'P 1'
#
loop_
_entity.id
_entity.type
_entity.pdbx_description
1 polymer ?
#
loop_
_entity_poly.entity_id
_entity_poly.type
_entity_poly.pdbx_seq_one_letter_code
_entity_poly.pdbx_strand_id
1 'polypeptide(L)'
;MAINELISLLRKKGFRDTIKVLTQFKNFETDKHTFYDELNKFSYYNSFFRVKDDLIDKGLIKIEKNNKNKKVIKLTKKGVDIYNRLVEIDNLLNHHKKK
;
A
#
# COMPACT_ATOMS: atom_id res chain seq x y z
N MET A 1 -1.76 22.39 5.38
CA MET A 1 -2.10 21.35 6.39
C MET A 1 -2.25 19.97 5.73
N ALA A 2 -3.14 19.77 4.75
CA ALA A 2 -3.36 18.47 4.08
C ALA A 2 -2.14 17.90 3.31
N ILE A 3 -1.37 18.73 2.59
CA ILE A 3 -0.18 18.28 1.85
C ILE A 3 0.90 17.70 2.77
N ASN A 4 1.06 18.25 3.98
CA ASN A 4 2.08 17.78 4.94
C ASN A 4 1.79 16.37 5.44
N GLU A 5 0.51 16.04 5.66
CA GLU A 5 0.09 14.69 6.04
C GLU A 5 0.35 13.68 4.92
N LEU A 6 0.03 14.05 3.68
CA LEU A 6 0.34 13.22 2.51
C LEU A 6 1.86 12.99 2.39
N ILE A 7 2.67 14.04 2.46
CA ILE A 7 4.14 13.94 2.39
C ILE A 7 4.67 13.05 3.52
N SER A 8 4.15 13.22 4.74
CA SER A 8 4.52 12.37 5.88
C SER A 8 4.22 10.90 5.61
N LEU A 9 3.03 10.58 5.11
CA LEU A 9 2.64 9.22 4.74
C LEU A 9 3.54 8.64 3.63
N LEU A 10 3.78 9.40 2.56
CA LEU A 10 4.64 8.98 1.44
C LEU A 10 6.09 8.70 1.87
N ARG A 11 6.59 9.44 2.87
CA ARG A 11 7.93 9.21 3.45
C ARG A 11 8.02 7.88 4.21
N LYS A 12 6.92 7.40 4.81
CA LYS A 12 6.91 6.14 5.55
C LYS A 12 7.22 4.97 4.62
N LYS A 13 8.35 4.30 4.85
CA LYS A 13 8.77 3.11 4.09
C LYS A 13 7.65 2.05 4.06
N GLY A 14 7.05 1.78 5.22
CA GLY A 14 5.96 0.82 5.37
C GLY A 14 4.76 1.08 4.45
N PHE A 15 4.40 2.35 4.22
CA PHE A 15 3.31 2.68 3.31
C PHE A 15 3.66 2.27 1.87
N ARG A 16 4.81 2.74 1.38
CA ARG A 16 5.29 2.44 0.01
C ARG A 16 5.42 0.94 -0.23
N ASP A 17 6.01 0.23 0.72
CA ASP A 17 6.19 -1.22 0.64
C ASP A 17 4.83 -1.95 0.62
N THR A 18 3.88 -1.53 1.45
CA THR A 18 2.53 -2.12 1.51
C THR A 18 1.80 -1.95 0.19
N ILE A 19 1.81 -0.73 -0.38
CA ILE A 19 1.20 -0.48 -1.69
C ILE A 19 1.89 -1.35 -2.75
N LYS A 20 3.23 -1.36 -2.78
CA LYS A 20 4.02 -2.14 -3.75
C LYS A 20 3.65 -3.63 -3.73
N VAL A 21 3.53 -4.24 -2.54
CA VAL A 21 3.11 -5.64 -2.42
C VAL A 21 1.69 -5.82 -2.94
N LEU A 22 0.71 -5.06 -2.42
CA LEU A 22 -0.70 -5.27 -2.76
C LEU A 22 -1.00 -5.03 -4.24
N THR A 23 -0.31 -4.09 -4.89
CA THR A 23 -0.47 -3.82 -6.34
C THR A 23 0.03 -4.91 -7.26
N GLN A 24 0.80 -5.89 -6.75
CA GLN A 24 1.24 -7.05 -7.53
C GLN A 24 0.14 -8.11 -7.68
N PHE A 25 -0.86 -8.10 -6.80
CA PHE A 25 -1.91 -9.11 -6.77
C PHE A 25 -3.17 -8.63 -7.45
N LYS A 26 -3.88 -9.59 -8.07
CA LYS A 26 -5.22 -9.34 -8.59
C LYS A 26 -6.13 -8.84 -7.46
N ASN A 27 -7.01 -7.89 -7.77
CA ASN A 27 -7.92 -7.25 -6.82
C ASN A 27 -7.24 -6.49 -5.67
N PHE A 28 -5.93 -6.26 -5.73
CA PHE A 28 -5.16 -5.56 -4.69
C PHE A 28 -5.23 -6.24 -3.32
N GLU A 29 -5.29 -7.58 -3.29
CA GLU A 29 -5.42 -8.35 -2.07
C GLU A 29 -4.58 -9.63 -2.08
N THR A 30 -4.12 -10.03 -0.90
CA THR A 30 -3.42 -11.31 -0.71
C THR A 30 -3.57 -11.79 0.74
N ASP A 31 -3.36 -13.08 0.99
CA ASP A 31 -3.41 -13.58 2.36
C ASP A 31 -2.21 -13.10 3.19
N LYS A 32 -2.38 -13.08 4.51
CA LYS A 32 -1.40 -12.55 5.46
C LYS A 32 -0.02 -13.19 5.28
N HIS A 33 0.06 -14.50 5.02
CA HIS A 33 1.35 -15.18 4.88
C HIS A 33 2.04 -14.72 3.61
N THR A 34 1.34 -14.80 2.48
CA THR A 34 1.87 -14.35 1.19
C THR A 34 2.25 -12.87 1.21
N PHE A 35 1.48 -12.00 1.87
CA PHE A 35 1.83 -10.59 2.04
C PHE A 35 3.21 -10.41 2.69
N TYR A 36 3.47 -11.13 3.80
CA TYR A 36 4.74 -11.01 4.50
C TYR A 36 5.89 -11.66 3.73
N ASP A 37 5.64 -12.76 3.03
CA ASP A 37 6.65 -13.41 2.20
C ASP A 37 7.11 -12.46 1.08
N GLU A 38 6.18 -11.81 0.37
CA GLU A 38 6.52 -10.81 -0.65
C GLU A 38 7.19 -9.57 -0.05
N LEU A 39 6.71 -9.09 1.10
CA LEU A 39 7.31 -7.94 1.78
C LEU A 39 8.76 -8.21 2.17
N ASN A 40 9.06 -9.41 2.67
CA ASN A 40 10.39 -9.79 3.13
C ASN A 40 11.42 -9.93 2.00
N LYS A 41 10.99 -10.04 0.73
CA LYS A 41 11.93 -10.06 -0.41
C LYS A 41 12.69 -8.75 -0.60
N PHE A 42 12.15 -7.63 -0.14
CA PHE A 42 12.77 -6.31 -0.32
C PHE A 42 12.65 -5.38 0.90
N SER A 43 11.96 -5.82 1.95
CA SER A 43 11.74 -5.09 3.19
C SER A 43 11.69 -6.07 4.36
N TYR A 44 11.09 -5.66 5.48
CA TYR A 44 11.04 -6.46 6.70
C TYR A 44 9.70 -6.27 7.40
N TYR A 45 9.23 -7.29 8.11
CA TYR A 45 7.95 -7.29 8.85
C TYR A 45 7.62 -5.97 9.58
N ASN A 46 8.59 -5.42 10.33
CA ASN A 46 8.41 -4.19 11.10
C ASN A 46 8.12 -2.94 10.25
N SER A 47 8.45 -2.94 8.95
CA SER A 47 8.13 -1.81 8.08
C SER A 47 6.62 -1.66 7.93
N PHE A 48 5.90 -2.77 7.71
CA PHE A 48 4.44 -2.82 7.70
C PHE A 48 3.86 -2.60 9.10
N PHE A 49 4.39 -3.28 10.12
CA PHE A 49 3.81 -3.23 11.47
C PHE A 49 3.73 -1.79 12.01
N ARG A 50 4.75 -0.95 11.76
CA ARG A 50 4.80 0.46 12.19
C ARG A 50 3.74 1.35 11.55
N VAL A 51 3.19 0.97 10.40
CA VAL A 51 2.18 1.77 9.69
C VAL A 51 0.80 1.11 9.66
N LYS A 52 0.72 -0.17 10.03
CA LYS A 52 -0.50 -0.99 9.91
C LYS A 52 -1.74 -0.29 10.43
N ASP A 53 -1.70 0.20 11.66
CA ASP A 53 -2.88 0.79 12.30
C ASP A 53 -3.23 2.14 11.65
N ASP A 54 -2.25 2.98 11.34
CA ASP A 54 -2.45 4.24 10.60
C ASP A 54 -3.09 4.01 9.22
N LEU A 55 -2.70 2.95 8.50
CA LEU A 55 -3.31 2.60 7.21
C LEU A 55 -4.74 2.08 7.34
N ILE A 56 -5.06 1.37 8.42
CA ILE A 56 -6.41 0.88 8.71
C ILE A 56 -7.31 2.05 9.13
N ASP A 57 -6.84 2.91 10.03
CA ASP A 57 -7.58 4.06 10.56
C ASP A 57 -7.88 5.08 9.46
N LYS A 58 -6.93 5.30 8.54
CA LYS A 58 -7.15 6.14 7.35
C LYS A 58 -8.01 5.46 6.28
N GLY A 59 -8.39 4.19 6.48
CA GLY A 59 -9.22 3.41 5.57
C GLY A 59 -8.54 3.10 4.24
N LEU A 60 -7.21 2.99 4.22
CA LEU A 60 -6.44 2.69 3.01
C LEU A 60 -6.31 1.20 2.76
N ILE A 61 -6.19 0.43 3.84
CA ILE A 61 -6.19 -1.03 3.80
C ILE A 61 -7.31 -1.58 4.68
N LYS A 62 -7.65 -2.84 4.45
CA LYS A 62 -8.51 -3.64 5.33
C LYS A 62 -7.87 -5.00 5.57
N ILE A 63 -8.03 -5.51 6.79
CA ILE A 63 -7.68 -6.89 7.13
C ILE A 63 -8.98 -7.61 7.48
N GLU A 64 -9.33 -8.64 6.72
CA GLU A 64 -10.56 -9.42 6.92
C GLU A 64 -10.31 -10.90 6.71
N LYS A 65 -11.29 -11.75 7.06
CA LYS A 65 -11.23 -13.18 6.79
C LYS A 65 -11.88 -13.47 5.45
N ASN A 66 -11.22 -14.27 4.62
CA ASN A 66 -11.83 -14.80 3.40
C ASN A 66 -12.73 -16.01 3.68
N ASN A 67 -13.38 -16.54 2.64
CA ASN A 67 -14.25 -17.72 2.70
C ASN A 67 -13.56 -18.98 3.24
N LYS A 68 -12.22 -19.02 3.25
CA LYS A 68 -11.39 -20.11 3.80
C LYS A 68 -10.89 -19.80 5.22
N ASN A 69 -11.48 -18.81 5.90
CA ASN A 69 -11.11 -18.35 7.24
C ASN A 69 -9.66 -17.83 7.36
N LYS A 70 -8.98 -17.54 6.23
CA LYS A 70 -7.63 -16.96 6.22
C LYS A 70 -7.71 -15.45 6.31
N LYS A 71 -6.80 -14.84 7.07
CA LYS A 71 -6.65 -13.38 7.13
C LYS A 71 -6.10 -12.88 5.78
N VAL A 72 -6.81 -11.97 5.15
CA VAL A 72 -6.47 -11.30 3.89
C VAL A 72 -6.23 -9.83 4.18
N ILE A 73 -5.18 -9.29 3.57
CA ILE A 73 -4.84 -7.87 3.57
C ILE A 73 -5.16 -7.34 2.18
N LYS A 74 -5.93 -6.25 2.10
CA LYS A 74 -6.34 -5.66 0.82
C LYS A 74 -6.35 -4.15 0.83
N LEU A 75 -6.14 -3.54 -0.34
CA LEU A 75 -6.46 -2.13 -0.54
C LEU A 75 -7.98 -1.94 -0.52
N THR A 76 -8.43 -0.88 0.14
CA THR A 76 -9.82 -0.44 0.02
C THR A 76 -10.02 0.31 -1.30
N LYS A 77 -11.27 0.59 -1.68
CA LYS A 77 -11.57 1.51 -2.80
C LYS A 77 -10.83 2.85 -2.66
N LYS A 78 -10.73 3.39 -1.44
CA LYS A 78 -9.98 4.61 -1.14
C LYS A 78 -8.47 4.42 -1.32
N GLY A 79 -7.92 3.29 -0.87
CA GLY A 79 -6.50 2.96 -1.07
C GLY A 79 -6.12 2.85 -2.54
N VAL A 80 -6.98 2.22 -3.35
CA VAL A 80 -6.80 2.11 -4.81
C VAL A 80 -6.86 3.49 -5.49
N ASP A 81 -7.83 4.34 -5.12
CA ASP A 81 -7.94 5.69 -5.68
C ASP A 81 -6.68 6.53 -5.40
N ILE A 82 -6.17 6.48 -4.16
CA ILE A 82 -4.91 7.16 -3.81
C ILE A 82 -3.75 6.63 -4.63
N TYR A 83 -3.61 5.31 -4.76
CA TYR A 83 -2.55 4.71 -5.57
C TYR A 83 -2.60 5.21 -7.01
N ASN A 84 -3.78 5.20 -7.65
CA ASN A 84 -3.94 5.66 -9.03
C ASN A 84 -3.55 7.13 -9.19
N ARG A 85 -3.99 8.00 -8.27
CA ARG A 85 -3.60 9.42 -8.27
C ARG A 85 -2.09 9.62 -8.10
N LEU A 86 -1.43 8.79 -7.27
CA LEU A 86 0.03 8.85 -7.12
C LEU A 86 0.74 8.42 -8.41
N VAL A 87 0.22 7.43 -9.13
CA VAL A 87 0.74 7.02 -10.44
C VAL A 87 0.56 8.13 -11.48
N GLU A 88 -0.59 8.80 -11.49
CA GLU A 88 -0.82 9.97 -12.37
C GLU A 88 0.21 11.07 -12.10
N ILE A 89 0.47 11.40 -10.84
CA ILE A 89 1.49 12.38 -10.45
C ILE A 89 2.89 11.93 -10.90
N ASP A 90 3.25 10.66 -10.69
CA ASP A 90 4.55 10.15 -11.14
C ASP A 90 4.72 10.23 -12.67
N ASN A 91 3.67 9.91 -13.42
CA ASN A 91 3.65 10.05 -14.88
C ASN A 91 3.84 11.51 -15.32
N LEU A 92 3.17 12.47 -14.66
CA LEU A 92 3.33 13.89 -14.93
C LEU A 92 4.78 14.36 -14.68
N LEU A 93 5.41 13.88 -13.60
CA LEU A 93 6.80 14.21 -13.28
C LEU A 93 7.79 13.61 -14.29
N ASN A 94 7.51 12.40 -14.77
CA ASN A 94 8.41 11.66 -15.66
C ASN A 94 8.17 11.93 -17.17
N HIS A 95 7.03 12.54 -17.56
CA HIS A 95 6.75 12.86 -18.96
C HIS A 95 7.73 13.86 -19.60
N HIS A 96 8.46 14.66 -18.81
CA HIS A 96 9.50 15.56 -19.30
C HIS A 96 10.84 14.86 -19.64
N LYS A 97 11.02 13.57 -19.35
CA LYS A 97 12.26 12.82 -19.61
C LYS A 97 12.35 12.16 -20.99
N LYS A 98 11.40 12.41 -21.90
CA LYS A 98 11.55 12.03 -23.31
C LYS A 98 12.19 13.19 -24.11
N LYS A 99 13.51 13.30 -24.02
CA LYS A 99 14.36 13.96 -25.02
C LYS A 99 15.65 13.16 -25.16
#